data_AF-A0A499V8W8-F1
#
_entry.id   AF-A0A499V8W8-F1
#
_cell.length_a   1.000
_cell.length_b   1.000
_cell.length_c   1.000
_cell.angle_alpha   90.00
_cell.angle_beta   90.00
_cell.angle_gamma   90.00
#
_symmetry.space_group_name_H-M   'P 1'
#
loop_
_entity.id
_entity.type
_entity.pdbx_description
1 polymer ?
#
loop_
_entity_poly.entity_id
_entity_poly.type
_entity_poly.pdbx_seq_one_letter_code
_entity_poly.pdbx_strand_id
1 'polypeptide(L)'
;MRATSARANGQRQQPVGEEALDLADRPAAVRSGPWLLPGHDGRLLAYALVDQAVLRWTERRPGGPDWLGPDVLPAKGLSHLTVAQGRNRYAHLLGRRVRPAKDGSLTVDLVYAIQYQAGRPLSEWRSIGNPHAKRERTALMGGPTAAVNTAGTLYVFVPTAEGRVAVRREDTQGRWEPWLDLQVTAAVDTPAAVSTSTGHVELLAPARTGALTWHQPEPGRYCGAGTTSA
;
A
#
# COMPACT_ATOMS: atom_id res chain seq x y z
N MET A 1 47.58 -0.47 -67.99
CA MET A 1 47.79 -1.09 -66.66
C MET A 1 46.88 -0.34 -65.69
N ARG A 2 45.71 -0.91 -65.35
CA ARG A 2 44.66 -0.26 -64.53
C ARG A 2 44.91 -0.58 -63.05
N ALA A 3 45.05 0.45 -62.21
CA ALA A 3 45.02 0.32 -60.77
C ALA A 3 43.63 0.66 -60.25
N THR A 4 43.09 -0.27 -59.49
CA THR A 4 41.81 -0.26 -58.78
C THR A 4 41.92 0.52 -57.47
N SER A 5 40.91 1.32 -57.14
CA SER A 5 40.69 1.83 -55.78
C SER A 5 39.21 1.71 -55.44
N ALA A 6 38.85 0.61 -54.77
CA ALA A 6 37.55 0.41 -54.15
C ALA A 6 37.57 1.03 -52.74
N ARG A 7 36.71 2.01 -52.49
CA ARG A 7 36.46 2.52 -51.14
C ARG A 7 35.56 1.55 -50.39
N ALA A 8 36.07 1.01 -49.30
CA ALA A 8 35.34 0.18 -48.35
C ALA A 8 34.30 1.02 -47.59
N ASN A 9 33.03 0.66 -47.71
CA ASN A 9 31.94 1.23 -46.91
C ASN A 9 31.76 0.35 -45.66
N GLY A 10 32.46 0.69 -44.58
CA GLY A 10 32.35 0.00 -43.30
C GLY A 10 31.09 0.44 -42.54
N GLN A 11 29.95 -0.17 -42.85
CA GLN A 11 28.81 -0.17 -41.93
C GLN A 11 29.20 -1.00 -40.70
N ARG A 12 29.58 -0.30 -39.62
CA ARG A 12 29.63 -0.89 -38.28
C ARG A 12 28.21 -1.33 -37.93
N GLN A 13 27.96 -2.64 -38.02
CA GLN A 13 26.82 -3.27 -37.37
C GLN A 13 27.00 -3.04 -35.86
N GLN A 14 26.14 -2.23 -35.26
CA GLN A 14 26.00 -2.14 -33.82
C GLN A 14 25.58 -3.51 -33.29
N PRO A 15 26.19 -4.06 -32.22
CA PRO A 15 25.78 -5.33 -31.68
C PRO A 15 24.43 -5.15 -30.99
N VAL A 16 23.39 -5.78 -31.52
CA VAL A 16 22.02 -5.88 -30.98
C VAL A 16 21.97 -6.68 -29.64
N GLY A 17 23.13 -6.97 -29.04
CA GLY A 17 23.26 -7.84 -27.88
C GLY A 17 23.48 -7.14 -26.53
N GLU A 18 23.79 -5.84 -26.51
CA GLU A 18 24.15 -5.13 -25.26
C GLU A 18 22.92 -4.57 -24.53
N GLU A 19 21.88 -4.16 -25.26
CA GLU A 19 20.60 -3.67 -24.67
C GLU A 19 19.78 -4.79 -24.00
N ALA A 20 19.93 -6.04 -24.43
CA ALA A 20 19.19 -7.18 -23.89
C ALA A 20 19.75 -7.68 -22.54
N LEU A 21 21.01 -7.35 -22.22
CA LEU A 21 21.69 -7.81 -20.99
C LEU A 21 21.53 -6.83 -19.81
N ASP A 22 21.06 -5.61 -20.05
CA ASP A 22 20.84 -4.59 -19.01
C ASP A 22 19.44 -4.68 -18.36
N LEU A 23 18.48 -5.39 -18.97
CA LEU A 23 17.11 -5.49 -18.45
C LEU A 23 16.97 -6.43 -17.23
N ALA A 24 17.89 -7.39 -17.07
CA ALA A 24 17.84 -8.39 -16.00
C ALA A 24 18.31 -7.86 -14.63
N ASP A 25 19.10 -6.78 -14.62
CA ASP A 25 19.69 -6.19 -13.40
C ASP A 25 19.03 -4.86 -13.01
N ARG A 26 17.97 -4.45 -13.74
CA ARG A 26 17.20 -3.27 -13.34
C ARG A 26 16.45 -3.57 -12.05
N PRO A 27 16.61 -2.74 -11.01
CA PRO A 27 15.82 -2.89 -9.80
C PRO A 27 14.35 -2.83 -10.19
N ALA A 28 13.56 -3.79 -9.69
CA ALA A 28 12.14 -3.86 -9.98
C ALA A 28 11.50 -2.49 -9.70
N ALA A 29 10.76 -1.97 -10.68
CA ALA A 29 10.17 -0.64 -10.58
C ALA A 29 9.26 -0.55 -9.34
N VAL A 30 9.61 0.34 -8.42
CA VAL A 30 8.82 0.62 -7.22
C VAL A 30 7.49 1.24 -7.66
N ARG A 31 6.39 0.59 -7.26
CA ARG A 31 5.02 1.04 -7.54
C ARG A 31 4.50 1.98 -6.47
N SER A 32 4.86 1.74 -5.21
CA SER A 32 4.51 2.60 -4.08
C SER A 32 5.41 2.40 -2.86
N GLY A 33 5.41 3.39 -1.98
CA GLY A 33 6.35 3.53 -0.87
C GLY A 33 7.45 4.54 -1.17
N PRO A 34 8.58 4.52 -0.44
CA PRO A 34 8.85 3.62 0.68
C PRO A 34 8.07 4.00 1.95
N TRP A 35 7.71 3.00 2.75
CA TRP A 35 7.32 3.20 4.16
C TRP A 35 8.50 2.89 5.07
N LEU A 36 8.81 3.81 5.99
CA LEU A 36 9.87 3.67 6.97
C LEU A 36 9.27 3.57 8.37
N LEU A 37 9.55 2.48 9.07
CA LEU A 37 8.99 2.18 10.38
C LEU A 37 10.07 1.70 11.35
N PRO A 38 10.10 2.15 12.60
CA PRO A 38 11.00 1.60 13.61
C PRO A 38 10.53 0.21 14.07
N GLY A 39 11.46 -0.75 14.13
CA GLY A 39 11.26 -2.04 14.77
C GLY A 39 11.34 -1.95 16.30
N HIS A 40 11.02 -3.06 16.97
CA HIS A 40 11.15 -3.18 18.43
C HIS A 40 12.59 -3.04 18.93
N ASP A 41 13.56 -3.40 18.09
CA ASP A 41 14.98 -3.35 18.36
C ASP A 41 15.61 -1.99 17.99
N GLY A 42 14.77 -0.99 17.67
CA GLY A 42 15.19 0.36 17.30
C GLY A 42 15.74 0.51 15.89
N ARG A 43 15.85 -0.59 15.13
CA ARG A 43 16.30 -0.57 13.73
C ARG A 43 15.16 -0.17 12.82
N LEU A 44 15.44 0.59 11.77
CA LEU A 44 14.44 0.93 10.77
C LEU A 44 14.13 -0.25 9.84
N LEU A 45 12.87 -0.36 9.46
CA LEU A 45 12.33 -1.24 8.44
C LEU A 45 11.84 -0.38 7.28
N ALA A 46 12.26 -0.71 6.06
CA ALA A 46 11.76 -0.08 4.85
C ALA A 46 10.92 -1.08 4.06
N TYR A 47 9.74 -0.67 3.60
CA TYR A 47 8.87 -1.46 2.72
C TYR A 47 8.64 -0.74 1.41
N ALA A 48 8.64 -1.46 0.29
CA ALA A 48 8.26 -0.94 -1.02
C ALA A 48 7.46 -1.99 -1.79
N LEU A 49 6.39 -1.57 -2.46
CA LEU A 49 5.64 -2.44 -3.36
C LEU A 49 6.33 -2.45 -4.73
N VAL A 50 6.59 -3.64 -5.27
CA VAL A 50 7.03 -3.87 -6.65
C VAL A 50 6.03 -4.79 -7.36
N ASP A 51 6.32 -5.20 -8.59
CA ASP A 51 5.46 -6.19 -9.23
C ASP A 51 5.45 -7.52 -8.47
N GLN A 52 4.26 -8.00 -8.12
CA GLN A 52 3.99 -9.27 -7.42
C GLN A 52 4.65 -9.46 -6.03
N ALA A 53 5.35 -8.47 -5.48
CA ALA A 53 6.03 -8.59 -4.19
C ALA A 53 6.08 -7.28 -3.40
N VAL A 54 6.24 -7.40 -2.09
CA VAL A 54 6.69 -6.31 -1.21
C VAL A 54 8.15 -6.57 -0.87
N LEU A 55 9.01 -5.63 -1.20
CA LEU A 55 10.41 -5.66 -0.79
C LEU A 55 10.52 -5.10 0.62
N ARG A 56 11.35 -5.74 1.45
CA ARG A 56 11.67 -5.27 2.79
C ARG A 56 13.17 -5.15 2.98
N TRP A 57 13.60 -4.03 3.53
CA TRP A 57 14.95 -3.86 4.06
C TRP A 57 14.89 -3.66 5.57
N THR A 58 15.92 -4.14 6.25
CA THR A 58 16.09 -3.92 7.69
C THR A 58 17.44 -3.26 7.90
N GLU A 59 17.46 -2.13 8.60
CA GLU A 59 18.68 -1.46 8.98
C GLU A 59 19.61 -2.43 9.75
N ARG A 60 20.91 -2.39 9.47
CA ARG A 60 21.86 -3.32 10.10
C ARG A 60 22.13 -2.92 11.55
N ARG A 61 22.25 -1.63 11.82
CA ARG A 61 22.46 -1.03 13.15
C ARG A 61 21.66 0.26 13.25
N PRO A 62 20.99 0.56 14.38
CA PRO A 62 20.22 1.78 14.53
C PRO A 62 21.02 3.04 14.18
N GLY A 63 20.48 3.88 13.29
CA GLY A 63 21.10 5.12 12.80
C GLY A 63 22.27 4.93 11.83
N GLY A 64 22.48 3.71 11.33
CA GLY A 64 23.61 3.36 10.47
C GLY A 64 23.30 3.49 8.97
N PRO A 65 24.32 3.61 8.11
CA PRO A 65 24.11 3.68 6.65
C PRO A 65 23.80 2.31 6.03
N ASP A 66 24.08 1.22 6.75
CA ASP A 66 24.01 -0.14 6.21
C ASP A 66 22.63 -0.78 6.39
N TRP A 67 22.16 -1.48 5.36
CA TRP A 67 20.88 -2.20 5.35
C TRP A 67 21.06 -3.67 4.97
N LEU A 68 20.15 -4.51 5.45
CA LEU A 68 19.97 -5.92 5.08
C LEU A 68 18.78 -6.02 4.11
N GLY A 69 18.84 -6.98 3.17
CA GLY A 69 17.79 -7.21 2.17
C GLY A 69 18.19 -6.79 0.74
N PRO A 70 17.22 -6.70 -0.20
CA PRO A 70 15.80 -6.84 0.04
C PRO A 70 15.38 -8.29 0.34
N ASP A 71 14.61 -8.49 1.40
CA ASP A 71 13.77 -9.67 1.53
C ASP A 71 12.56 -9.52 0.60
N VAL A 72 12.28 -10.54 -0.21
CA VAL A 72 11.16 -10.54 -1.16
C VAL A 72 9.96 -11.23 -0.51
N LEU A 73 8.94 -10.45 -0.16
CA LEU A 73 7.70 -10.94 0.45
C LEU A 73 6.63 -11.11 -0.65
N PRO A 74 6.14 -12.33 -0.93
CA PRO A 74 5.16 -12.55 -1.99
C PRO A 74 3.87 -11.75 -1.78
N ALA A 75 3.44 -11.03 -2.82
CA ALA A 75 2.29 -10.13 -2.77
C ALA A 75 1.55 -10.12 -4.12
N LYS A 76 1.24 -11.31 -4.63
CA LYS A 76 0.63 -11.48 -5.96
C LYS A 76 -0.66 -10.67 -6.12
N GLY A 77 -0.77 -9.98 -7.25
CA GLY A 77 -1.93 -9.16 -7.60
C GLY A 77 -2.16 -7.92 -6.74
N LEU A 78 -1.22 -7.52 -5.87
CA LEU A 78 -1.35 -6.23 -5.16
C LEU A 78 -1.14 -5.08 -6.15
N SER A 79 -2.14 -4.20 -6.20
CA SER A 79 -2.15 -2.96 -6.97
C SER A 79 -1.82 -1.73 -6.13
N HIS A 80 -2.04 -1.82 -4.82
CA HIS A 80 -1.77 -0.77 -3.86
C HIS A 80 -1.34 -1.41 -2.53
N LEU A 81 -0.51 -0.71 -1.78
CA LEU A 81 -0.06 -1.09 -0.45
C LEU A 81 -0.10 0.15 0.42
N THR A 82 -0.49 -0.01 1.68
CA THR A 82 -0.30 0.94 2.77
C THR A 82 0.28 0.17 3.94
N VAL A 83 1.25 0.77 4.65
CA VAL A 83 1.80 0.20 5.87
C VAL A 83 1.55 1.16 7.03
N ALA A 84 0.88 0.66 8.07
CA ALA A 84 0.60 1.38 9.30
C ALA A 84 1.30 0.71 10.50
N GLN A 85 1.58 1.48 11.55
CA GLN A 85 2.20 0.97 12.76
C GLN A 85 1.57 1.61 14.00
N GLY A 86 1.31 0.78 15.02
CA GLY A 86 0.89 1.23 16.34
C GLY A 86 2.04 1.31 17.35
N ARG A 87 1.71 1.60 18.62
CA ARG A 87 2.69 1.66 19.72
C ARG A 87 3.43 0.34 19.95
N ASN A 88 2.79 -0.77 19.61
CA ASN A 88 3.36 -2.12 19.67
C ASN A 88 4.40 -2.40 18.57
N ARG A 89 4.77 -1.42 17.73
CA ARG A 89 5.77 -1.56 16.66
C ARG A 89 5.52 -2.70 15.66
N TYR A 90 4.31 -3.24 15.59
CA TYR A 90 3.93 -4.17 14.54
C TYR A 90 3.67 -3.40 13.24
N ALA A 91 4.19 -3.91 12.11
CA ALA A 91 3.88 -3.35 10.81
C ALA A 91 2.63 -4.04 10.27
N HIS A 92 1.56 -3.27 10.12
CA HIS A 92 0.29 -3.69 9.55
C HIS A 92 0.29 -3.34 8.06
N LEU A 93 0.33 -4.35 7.20
CA LEU A 93 0.37 -4.20 5.74
C LEU A 93 -1.03 -4.40 5.18
N LEU A 94 -1.57 -3.37 4.53
CA LEU A 94 -2.90 -3.36 3.91
C LEU A 94 -2.74 -3.22 2.40
N GLY A 95 -3.29 -4.18 1.65
CA GLY A 95 -3.17 -4.24 0.21
C GLY A 95 -4.52 -4.17 -0.50
N ARG A 96 -4.55 -3.51 -1.66
CA ARG A 96 -5.63 -3.66 -2.64
C ARG A 96 -5.22 -4.72 -3.65
N ARG A 97 -5.86 -5.88 -3.61
CA ARG A 97 -5.53 -7.01 -4.50
C ARG A 97 -6.52 -7.08 -5.65
N VAL A 98 -6.02 -7.04 -6.88
CA VAL A 98 -6.79 -7.20 -8.12
C VAL A 98 -6.43 -8.54 -8.73
N ARG A 99 -7.43 -9.33 -9.12
CA ARG A 99 -7.24 -10.60 -9.83
C ARG A 99 -8.24 -10.74 -10.97
N PRO A 100 -7.83 -11.27 -12.12
CA PRO A 100 -8.78 -11.69 -13.15
C PRO A 100 -9.72 -12.77 -12.59
N ALA A 101 -11.00 -12.64 -12.89
CA ALA A 101 -12.01 -13.65 -12.66
C ALA A 101 -12.15 -14.58 -13.88
N LYS A 102 -12.83 -15.72 -13.71
CA LYS A 102 -13.04 -16.71 -14.78
C LYS A 102 -13.85 -16.16 -15.96
N ASP A 103 -14.70 -15.17 -15.72
CA ASP A 103 -15.55 -14.50 -16.71
C ASP A 103 -14.85 -13.30 -17.39
N GLY A 104 -13.56 -13.08 -17.11
CA GLY A 104 -12.80 -11.94 -17.63
C GLY A 104 -12.98 -10.63 -16.85
N SER A 105 -13.88 -10.57 -15.85
CA SER A 105 -14.01 -9.41 -14.97
C SER A 105 -12.84 -9.31 -13.97
N LEU A 106 -12.70 -8.16 -13.32
CA LEU A 106 -11.71 -7.97 -12.25
C LEU A 106 -12.36 -8.18 -10.88
N THR A 107 -11.79 -9.08 -10.09
CA THR A 107 -12.10 -9.20 -8.66
C THR A 107 -11.14 -8.34 -7.87
N VAL A 108 -11.68 -7.49 -7.00
CA VAL A 108 -10.90 -6.64 -6.10
C VAL A 108 -11.23 -7.01 -4.66
N ASP A 109 -10.19 -7.11 -3.85
CA ASP A 109 -10.31 -7.46 -2.44
C ASP A 109 -9.27 -6.70 -1.63
N LEU A 110 -9.62 -6.32 -0.40
CA LEU A 110 -8.65 -5.78 0.54
C LEU A 110 -8.04 -6.93 1.31
N VAL A 111 -6.72 -6.91 1.40
CA VAL A 111 -5.95 -7.95 2.08
C VAL A 111 -5.09 -7.36 3.16
N TYR A 112 -4.88 -8.13 4.20
CA TYR A 112 -4.15 -7.73 5.38
C TYR A 112 -3.09 -8.77 5.73
N ALA A 113 -1.91 -8.30 6.10
CA ALA A 113 -0.84 -9.09 6.69
C ALA A 113 -0.15 -8.27 7.78
N ILE A 114 0.47 -8.96 8.74
CA ILE A 114 1.15 -8.32 9.87
C ILE A 114 2.56 -8.86 10.03
N GLN A 115 3.50 -7.95 10.32
CA GLN A 115 4.85 -8.26 10.75
C GLN A 115 4.98 -7.95 12.24
N TYR A 116 5.11 -8.99 13.06
CA TYR A 116 5.26 -8.84 14.51
C TYR A 116 6.67 -8.38 14.93
N GLN A 117 7.70 -8.84 14.21
CA GLN A 117 9.10 -8.58 14.55
C GLN A 117 9.93 -8.32 13.29
N ALA A 118 10.89 -7.40 13.38
CA ALA A 118 11.87 -7.17 12.34
C ALA A 118 12.63 -8.47 11.99
N GLY A 119 12.87 -8.72 10.70
CA GLY A 119 13.60 -9.89 10.23
C GLY A 119 12.85 -11.24 10.28
N ARG A 120 11.67 -11.32 10.91
CA ARG A 120 10.82 -12.53 10.86
C ARG A 120 9.98 -12.58 9.58
N PRO A 121 9.43 -13.75 9.18
CA PRO A 121 8.48 -13.81 8.09
C PRO A 121 7.24 -12.94 8.34
N LEU A 122 6.64 -12.45 7.26
CA LEU A 122 5.33 -11.80 7.27
C LEU A 122 4.25 -12.88 7.51
N SER A 123 3.15 -12.52 8.19
CA SER A 123 1.98 -13.40 8.21
C SER A 123 1.43 -13.65 6.80
N GLU A 124 0.62 -14.69 6.64
CA GLU A 124 -0.13 -14.86 5.40
C GLU A 124 -1.06 -13.67 5.14
N TRP A 125 -1.22 -13.33 3.86
CA TRP A 125 -2.20 -12.35 3.43
C TRP A 125 -3.62 -12.90 3.55
N ARG A 126 -4.44 -12.28 4.38
CA ARG A 126 -5.83 -12.65 4.60
C ARG A 126 -6.76 -11.61 3.97
N SER A 127 -7.85 -12.06 3.38
CA SER A 127 -8.92 -11.17 2.91
C SER A 127 -9.62 -10.53 4.10
N ILE A 128 -9.87 -9.23 4.00
CA ILE A 128 -10.75 -8.47 4.90
C ILE A 128 -11.99 -7.99 4.14
N GLY A 129 -12.29 -8.60 2.99
CA GLY A 129 -13.40 -8.25 2.11
C GLY A 129 -13.28 -6.84 1.53
N ASN A 130 -14.42 -6.32 1.08
CA ASN A 130 -14.54 -4.96 0.56
C ASN A 130 -15.96 -4.43 0.87
N PRO A 131 -16.19 -3.10 0.82
CA PRO A 131 -17.49 -2.52 1.16
C PRO A 131 -18.58 -2.73 0.11
N HIS A 132 -18.25 -3.27 -1.07
CA HIS A 132 -19.19 -3.42 -2.18
C HIS A 132 -19.79 -4.82 -2.24
N ALA A 133 -21.11 -4.92 -2.14
CA ALA A 133 -21.81 -6.19 -2.39
C ALA A 133 -21.76 -6.59 -3.88
N LYS A 134 -21.66 -5.62 -4.80
CA LYS A 134 -21.71 -5.83 -6.25
C LYS A 134 -20.32 -5.73 -6.88
N ARG A 135 -19.94 -6.74 -7.67
CA ARG A 135 -18.57 -6.91 -8.22
C ARG A 135 -18.17 -5.80 -9.18
N GLU A 136 -19.10 -5.28 -9.96
CA GLU A 136 -18.85 -4.24 -10.96
C GLU A 136 -18.37 -2.92 -10.35
N ARG A 137 -18.72 -2.66 -9.08
CA ARG A 137 -18.27 -1.47 -8.34
C ARG A 137 -16.94 -1.68 -7.63
N THR A 138 -16.57 -2.92 -7.32
CA THR A 138 -15.36 -3.21 -6.56
C THR A 138 -14.08 -2.81 -7.30
N ALA A 139 -14.07 -2.88 -8.63
CA ALA A 139 -12.94 -2.45 -9.45
C ALA A 139 -12.67 -0.93 -9.38
N LEU A 140 -13.68 -0.12 -9.07
CA LEU A 140 -13.59 1.34 -8.97
C LEU A 140 -13.20 1.83 -7.56
N MET A 141 -13.07 0.93 -6.60
CA MET A 141 -12.62 1.25 -5.25
C MET A 141 -11.13 1.65 -5.26
N GLY A 142 -10.80 2.71 -4.52
CA GLY A 142 -9.44 3.24 -4.39
C GLY A 142 -8.49 2.37 -3.55
N GLY A 143 -7.27 2.86 -3.34
CA GLY A 143 -6.30 2.23 -2.45
C GLY A 143 -6.68 2.41 -0.97
N PRO A 144 -6.49 1.39 -0.11
CA PRO A 144 -6.78 1.51 1.31
C PRO A 144 -5.76 2.42 2.01
N THR A 145 -6.21 3.11 3.05
CA THR A 145 -5.35 3.76 4.04
C THR A 145 -5.67 3.20 5.43
N ALA A 146 -4.76 3.38 6.39
CA ALA A 146 -4.94 2.79 7.71
C ALA A 146 -4.26 3.60 8.82
N ALA A 147 -4.83 3.51 10.02
CA ALA A 147 -4.25 4.02 11.25
C ALA A 147 -4.43 3.00 12.38
N VAL A 148 -3.46 2.92 13.29
CA VAL A 148 -3.57 2.11 14.51
C VAL A 148 -3.73 3.06 15.68
N ASN A 149 -4.82 2.92 16.43
CA ASN A 149 -5.07 3.81 17.55
C ASN A 149 -4.19 3.48 18.77
N THR A 150 -4.27 4.30 19.81
CA THR A 150 -3.48 4.12 21.04
C THR A 150 -3.81 2.85 21.81
N ALA A 151 -5.00 2.27 21.60
CA ALA A 151 -5.42 0.97 22.13
C ALA A 151 -4.90 -0.22 21.29
N GLY A 152 -4.23 0.03 20.16
CA GLY A 152 -3.72 -1.00 19.26
C GLY A 152 -4.74 -1.49 18.23
N THR A 153 -5.94 -0.90 18.18
CA THR A 153 -6.96 -1.23 17.19
C THR A 153 -6.59 -0.68 15.82
N LEU A 154 -6.58 -1.55 14.81
CA LEU A 154 -6.37 -1.17 13.42
C LEU A 154 -7.68 -0.66 12.78
N TYR A 155 -7.61 0.53 12.20
CA TYR A 155 -8.67 1.15 11.40
C TYR A 155 -8.22 1.15 9.94
N VAL A 156 -9.08 0.67 9.05
CA VAL A 156 -8.88 0.61 7.61
C VAL A 156 -9.94 1.46 6.95
N PHE A 157 -9.51 2.35 6.06
CA PHE A 157 -10.39 3.22 5.31
C PHE A 157 -10.15 3.04 3.82
N VAL A 158 -11.20 3.16 3.02
CA VAL A 158 -11.09 3.00 1.58
C VAL A 158 -12.07 3.92 0.83
N PRO A 159 -11.62 4.65 -0.19
CA PRO A 159 -12.51 5.33 -1.12
C PRO A 159 -13.38 4.34 -1.87
N THR A 160 -14.69 4.55 -1.81
CA THR A 160 -15.68 3.74 -2.54
C THR A 160 -15.85 4.26 -3.97
N ALA A 161 -16.54 3.48 -4.81
CA ALA A 161 -16.80 3.85 -6.20
C ALA A 161 -17.71 5.08 -6.33
N GLU A 162 -18.45 5.41 -5.28
CA GLU A 162 -19.36 6.56 -5.18
C GLU A 162 -18.66 7.83 -4.72
N GLY A 163 -17.33 7.79 -4.50
CA GLY A 163 -16.57 8.91 -3.94
C GLY A 163 -16.85 9.15 -2.46
N ARG A 164 -17.30 8.11 -1.75
CA ARG A 164 -17.42 8.10 -0.27
C ARG A 164 -16.22 7.40 0.37
N VAL A 165 -16.10 7.45 1.68
CA VAL A 165 -15.11 6.67 2.43
C VAL A 165 -15.81 5.63 3.30
N ALA A 166 -15.46 4.36 3.09
CA ALA A 166 -15.87 3.28 3.97
C ALA A 166 -14.78 2.99 5.01
N VAL A 167 -15.18 2.61 6.22
CA VAL A 167 -14.29 2.21 7.32
C VAL A 167 -14.57 0.78 7.77
N ARG A 168 -13.52 0.08 8.20
CA ARG A 168 -13.58 -1.20 8.89
C ARG A 168 -12.48 -1.24 9.95
N ARG A 169 -12.74 -1.88 11.09
CA ARG A 169 -11.74 -2.05 12.14
C ARG A 169 -11.74 -3.45 12.73
N GLU A 170 -10.67 -3.76 13.45
CA GLU A 170 -10.62 -4.92 14.34
C GLU A 170 -11.40 -4.63 15.64
N ASP A 171 -12.09 -5.64 16.17
CA ASP A 171 -12.64 -5.64 17.53
C ASP A 171 -11.55 -5.97 18.56
N THR A 172 -11.92 -6.00 19.84
CA THR A 172 -10.99 -6.33 20.94
C THR A 172 -10.46 -7.77 20.89
N GLN A 173 -11.06 -8.64 20.08
CA GLN A 173 -10.65 -10.03 19.86
C GLN A 173 -9.85 -10.20 18.55
N GLY A 174 -9.56 -9.11 17.84
CA GLY A 174 -8.86 -9.13 16.55
C GLY A 174 -9.73 -9.61 15.37
N ARG A 175 -11.06 -9.63 15.55
CA ARG A 175 -12.00 -9.96 14.47
C ARG A 175 -12.42 -8.68 13.75
N TRP A 176 -12.62 -8.79 12.45
CA TRP A 176 -13.03 -7.64 11.65
C TRP A 176 -14.52 -7.34 11.78
N GLU A 177 -14.86 -6.15 12.30
CA GLU A 177 -16.24 -5.63 12.34
C GLU A 177 -16.81 -5.44 10.91
N PRO A 178 -18.11 -5.25 10.70
CA PRO A 178 -18.68 -4.92 9.38
C PRO A 178 -18.12 -3.60 8.80
N TRP A 179 -18.16 -3.47 7.47
CA TRP A 179 -17.88 -2.19 6.81
C TRP A 179 -18.98 -1.16 7.13
N LEU A 180 -18.57 0.08 7.42
CA LEU A 180 -19.45 1.21 7.68
C LEU A 180 -19.12 2.36 6.72
N ASP A 181 -20.11 3.14 6.31
CA ASP A 181 -19.92 4.35 5.49
C ASP A 181 -19.72 5.56 6.41
N LEU A 182 -18.61 6.29 6.26
CA LEU A 182 -18.32 7.49 7.06
C LEU A 182 -19.08 8.74 6.60
N GLN A 183 -19.81 8.67 5.48
CA GLN A 183 -20.49 9.80 4.84
C GLN A 183 -19.55 10.96 4.47
N VAL A 184 -18.23 10.71 4.44
CA VAL A 184 -17.23 11.63 3.89
C VAL A 184 -17.35 11.56 2.37
N THR A 185 -17.84 12.63 1.74
CA THR A 185 -18.09 12.69 0.29
C THR A 185 -16.93 13.35 -0.45
N ALA A 186 -16.83 13.14 -1.75
CA ALA A 186 -15.89 13.81 -2.65
C ALA A 186 -14.39 13.49 -2.46
N ALA A 187 -14.05 12.36 -1.85
CA ALA A 187 -12.67 11.86 -1.86
C ALA A 187 -12.28 11.45 -3.29
N VAL A 188 -11.26 12.10 -3.87
CA VAL A 188 -10.79 11.82 -5.24
C VAL A 188 -9.61 10.86 -5.31
N ASP A 189 -8.94 10.62 -4.18
CA ASP A 189 -7.78 9.72 -4.06
C ASP A 189 -7.73 9.09 -2.65
N THR A 190 -6.72 8.26 -2.38
CA THR A 190 -6.48 7.63 -1.09
C THR A 190 -6.28 8.67 0.02
N PRO A 191 -7.12 8.69 1.07
CA PRO A 191 -6.97 9.59 2.20
C PRO A 191 -5.71 9.28 3.01
N ALA A 192 -5.21 10.26 3.76
CA ALA A 192 -4.26 10.05 4.82
C ALA A 192 -5.01 9.78 6.13
N ALA A 193 -4.69 8.68 6.82
CA ALA A 193 -5.24 8.35 8.13
C ALA A 193 -4.16 8.50 9.20
N VAL A 194 -4.49 9.15 10.30
CA VAL A 194 -3.58 9.34 11.44
C VAL A 194 -4.29 9.01 12.75
N SER A 195 -3.55 8.49 13.73
CA SER A 195 -4.04 8.42 15.10
C SER A 195 -3.43 9.54 15.94
N THR A 196 -4.29 10.22 16.68
CA THR A 196 -3.89 11.26 17.64
C THR A 196 -3.34 10.65 18.92
N SER A 197 -2.62 11.46 19.70
CA SER A 197 -2.12 11.06 21.02
C SER A 197 -3.23 10.68 22.01
N THR A 198 -4.45 11.18 21.79
CA THR A 198 -5.66 10.90 22.59
C THR A 198 -6.40 9.63 22.14
N GLY A 199 -5.93 8.95 21.09
CA GLY A 199 -6.51 7.69 20.61
C GLY A 199 -7.64 7.83 19.61
N HIS A 200 -7.95 9.05 19.17
CA HIS A 200 -8.85 9.29 18.04
C HIS A 200 -8.15 8.99 16.73
N VAL A 201 -8.93 8.64 15.72
CA VAL A 201 -8.46 8.53 14.33
C VAL A 201 -9.00 9.71 13.53
N GLU A 202 -8.15 10.30 12.71
CA GLU A 202 -8.48 11.40 11.82
C GLU A 202 -8.15 11.02 10.38
N LEU A 203 -8.92 11.57 9.45
CA LEU A 203 -8.72 11.43 8.02
C LEU A 203 -8.55 12.79 7.37
N LEU A 204 -7.59 12.88 6.46
CA LEU A 204 -7.48 13.96 5.49
C LEU A 204 -7.66 13.37 4.09
N ALA A 205 -8.74 13.74 3.41
CA ALA A 205 -9.03 13.25 2.07
C ALA A 205 -8.87 14.38 1.04
N PRO A 206 -8.13 14.16 -0.06
CA PRO A 206 -8.12 15.12 -1.15
C PRO A 206 -9.50 15.18 -1.81
N ALA A 207 -9.96 16.40 -2.09
CA ALA A 207 -11.20 16.69 -2.79
C ALA A 207 -10.95 17.61 -3.98
N ARG A 208 -11.91 17.71 -4.90
CA ARG A 208 -11.75 18.52 -6.12
C ARG A 208 -11.44 20.00 -5.85
N THR A 209 -11.95 20.53 -4.74
CA THR A 209 -11.88 21.96 -4.41
C THR A 209 -11.05 22.24 -3.16
N GLY A 210 -10.36 21.25 -2.60
CA GLY A 210 -9.62 21.40 -1.35
C GLY A 210 -9.27 20.07 -0.69
N ALA A 211 -9.19 20.07 0.64
CA ALA A 211 -9.03 18.86 1.43
C ALA A 211 -10.14 18.78 2.46
N LEU A 212 -10.64 17.57 2.71
CA LEU A 212 -11.67 17.31 3.69
C LEU A 212 -11.04 16.67 4.90
N THR A 213 -11.39 17.17 6.09
CA THR A 213 -11.02 16.53 7.34
C THR A 213 -12.22 15.80 7.94
N TRP A 214 -11.97 14.61 8.47
CA TRP A 214 -12.90 13.89 9.31
C TRP A 214 -12.20 13.51 10.60
N HIS A 215 -12.88 13.74 11.72
CA HIS A 215 -12.37 13.44 13.05
C HIS A 215 -13.31 12.45 13.73
N GLN A 216 -12.74 11.42 14.35
CA GLN A 216 -13.51 10.50 15.15
C GLN A 216 -14.12 11.26 16.37
N PRO A 217 -15.43 11.17 16.62
CA PRO A 217 -16.09 11.96 17.66
C PRO A 217 -15.72 11.52 19.09
N GLU A 218 -15.55 10.21 19.30
CA GLU A 218 -15.05 9.63 20.56
C GLU A 218 -14.14 8.44 20.21
N PRO A 219 -13.13 8.11 21.05
CA PRO A 219 -12.25 6.99 20.76
C PRO A 219 -13.06 5.69 20.64
N GLY A 220 -12.98 5.06 19.48
CA GLY A 220 -13.73 3.83 19.22
C GLY A 220 -15.20 4.01 18.84
N ARG A 221 -15.72 5.23 18.74
CA ARG A 221 -17.08 5.49 18.22
C ARG A 221 -17.02 6.07 16.82
N TYR A 222 -17.99 5.73 15.99
CA TYR A 222 -18.26 6.45 14.75
C TYR A 222 -19.70 6.97 14.84
N CYS A 223 -19.88 8.28 14.64
CA CYS A 223 -21.21 8.85 14.42
C CYS A 223 -21.39 9.03 12.92
N GLY A 224 -22.54 8.61 12.37
CA GLY A 224 -22.93 8.81 10.97
C GLY A 224 -23.20 10.27 10.57
N ALA A 225 -22.60 11.23 11.29
CA ALA A 225 -22.62 12.65 10.98
C ALA A 225 -21.43 13.29 11.72
N GLY A 226 -20.25 13.23 11.10
CA GLY A 226 -19.14 14.11 11.47
C GLY A 226 -19.29 15.40 10.68
N THR A 227 -19.21 16.55 11.35
CA THR A 227 -19.28 17.86 10.70
C THR A 227 -18.12 17.98 9.70
N THR A 228 -18.43 17.96 8.41
CA THR A 228 -17.48 18.28 7.35
C THR A 228 -17.12 19.75 7.48
N SER A 229 -15.89 20.06 7.88
CA SER A 229 -15.32 21.40 7.69
C SER A 229 -14.55 21.39 6.37
N ALA A 230 -14.82 22.39 5.53
CA ALA A 230 -14.16 22.61 4.25
C ALA A 230 -13.05 23.66 4.40
#